data_AF-A0A3M1B0V4-F1
#
_entry.id   AF-A0A3M1B0V4-F1
#
_cell.length_a   1.000
_cell.length_b   1.000
_cell.length_c   1.000
_cell.angle_alpha   90.00
_cell.angle_beta   90.00
_cell.angle_gamma   90.00
#
_symmetry.space_group_name_H-M   'P 1'
#
loop_
_entity.id
_entity.type
_entity.pdbx_description
1 polymer ?
#
loop_
_entity_poly.entity_id
_entity_poly.type
_entity_poly.pdbx_seq_one_letter_code
_entity_poly.pdbx_strand_id
1 'polypeptide(L)'
;MNSRGGRDHHLSSSCLVAGKGIAGNRVIGATDDTFFLQPIDPATGVPDERGVRIRPPDIHATLLAALGLPHDHIANQDPVRIEAMLR
;
A
#
# COMPACT_ATOMS: atom_id res chain seq x y z
N MET A 1 25.35 -3.45 -5.60
CA MET A 1 25.55 -4.78 -6.19
C MET A 1 25.43 -5.77 -5.05
N ASN A 2 24.74 -6.89 -5.25
CA ASN A 2 24.45 -7.78 -4.12
C ASN A 2 25.72 -8.53 -3.69
N SER A 3 25.67 -9.24 -2.56
CA SER A 3 26.82 -10.01 -2.04
C SER A 3 27.34 -11.11 -2.97
N ARG A 4 26.64 -11.38 -4.08
CA ARG A 4 26.99 -12.37 -5.11
C ARG A 4 27.34 -11.73 -6.48
N GLY A 5 27.52 -10.41 -6.54
CA GLY A 5 27.92 -9.72 -7.78
C GLY A 5 26.77 -9.48 -8.77
N GLY A 6 25.52 -9.73 -8.39
CA GLY A 6 24.34 -9.46 -9.21
C GLY A 6 23.78 -8.04 -9.02
N ARG A 7 22.78 -7.67 -9.83
CA ARG A 7 21.96 -6.47 -9.59
C ARG A 7 21.29 -6.57 -8.21
N ASP A 8 21.24 -5.47 -7.48
CA ASP A 8 20.48 -5.42 -6.22
C ASP A 8 18.99 -5.51 -6.49
N HIS A 9 18.25 -6.07 -5.54
CA HIS A 9 16.81 -5.86 -5.51
C HIS A 9 16.54 -4.39 -5.20
N HIS A 10 15.71 -3.75 -6.02
CA HIS A 10 15.15 -2.45 -5.70
C HIS A 10 14.13 -2.64 -4.58
N LEU A 11 14.45 -2.17 -3.37
CA LEU A 11 13.65 -2.44 -2.16
C LEU A 11 12.38 -1.56 -2.08
N SER A 12 12.26 -0.59 -2.97
CA SER A 12 11.13 0.34 -3.04
C SER A 12 10.20 -0.05 -4.16
N SER A 13 8.90 -0.12 -3.86
CA SER A 13 7.83 -0.37 -4.80
C SER A 13 6.82 0.77 -4.77
N SER A 14 6.30 1.15 -5.93
CA SER A 14 5.20 2.10 -6.07
C SER A 14 4.20 1.56 -7.09
N CYS A 15 2.92 1.82 -6.89
CA CYS A 15 1.88 1.49 -7.86
C CYS A 15 0.94 2.70 -8.05
N LEU A 16 0.41 2.85 -9.26
CA LEU A 16 -0.69 3.75 -9.53
C LEU A 16 -2.00 2.96 -9.43
N VAL A 17 -2.96 3.49 -8.69
CA VAL A 17 -4.28 2.90 -8.53
C VAL A 17 -5.31 3.92 -9.02
N ALA A 18 -6.26 3.45 -9.83
CA ALA A 18 -7.35 4.26 -10.37
C ALA A 18 -8.60 3.41 -10.55
N GLY A 19 -9.78 4.05 -10.48
CA GLY A 19 -11.06 3.37 -10.65
C GLY A 19 -12.19 4.10 -9.94
N LYS A 20 -13.42 3.61 -10.13
CA LYS A 20 -14.59 4.13 -9.41
C LYS A 20 -14.39 3.96 -7.90
N GLY A 21 -14.59 5.04 -7.14
CA GLY A 21 -14.43 5.04 -5.69
C GLY A 21 -12.99 5.18 -5.20
N ILE A 22 -12.02 5.31 -6.10
CA ILE A 22 -10.63 5.64 -5.74
C ILE A 22 -10.44 7.16 -5.85
N ALA A 23 -9.92 7.77 -4.79
CA ALA A 23 -9.60 9.19 -4.77
C ALA A 23 -8.39 9.50 -5.66
N GLY A 24 -8.58 10.39 -6.64
CA GLY A 24 -7.52 10.86 -7.53
C GLY A 24 -6.65 11.95 -6.90
N ASN A 25 -5.56 12.31 -7.58
CA ASN A 25 -4.66 13.42 -7.19
C ASN A 25 -4.10 13.30 -5.75
N ARG A 26 -3.83 12.07 -5.32
CA ARG A 26 -3.37 11.79 -3.96
C ARG A 26 -2.15 10.87 -3.98
N VAL A 27 -1.18 11.19 -3.14
CA VAL A 27 -0.07 10.31 -2.78
C VAL A 27 -0.39 9.68 -1.45
N ILE A 28 -0.18 8.38 -1.34
CA ILE A 28 -0.39 7.59 -0.13
C ILE A 28 0.89 6.82 0.13
N GLY A 29 1.42 6.93 1.35
CA GLY A 29 2.72 6.37 1.70
C GLY A 29 3.88 7.31 1.39
N ALA A 30 5.03 6.93 1.93
CA ALA A 30 6.32 7.56 1.70
C ALA A 30 7.43 6.52 1.84
N THR A 31 8.61 6.87 1.37
CA THR A 31 9.85 6.16 1.68
C THR A 31 10.76 7.05 2.53
N ASP A 32 11.64 6.44 3.30
CA ASP A 32 12.70 7.15 4.00
C ASP A 32 13.89 7.47 3.08
N ASP A 33 14.93 8.09 3.65
CA ASP A 33 16.17 8.47 2.95
C ASP A 33 16.98 7.26 2.43
N THR A 34 16.62 6.06 2.89
CA THR A 34 17.19 4.78 2.43
C THR A 34 16.25 4.02 1.50
N PHE A 35 15.19 4.69 1.04
CA PHE A 35 14.17 4.20 0.12
C PHE A 35 13.35 3.00 0.66
N PHE A 36 13.27 2.82 1.98
CA PHE A 36 12.37 1.83 2.58
C PHE A 36 10.98 2.41 2.80
N LEU A 37 9.96 1.57 2.61
CA LEU A 37 8.57 1.91 2.92
C LEU A 37 8.43 2.34 4.38
N GLN A 38 7.82 3.50 4.61
CA GLN A 38 7.40 3.94 5.94
C GLN A 38 6.00 3.38 6.27
N PRO A 39 5.72 2.99 7.52
CA PRO A 39 4.36 2.70 7.94
C PRO A 39 3.49 3.97 7.87
N ILE A 40 2.20 3.79 7.64
CA ILE A 40 1.23 4.89 7.52
C ILE A 40 0.02 4.67 8.43
N ASP A 41 -0.66 5.76 8.76
CA ASP A 41 -2.04 5.70 9.23
C ASP A 41 -2.98 5.37 8.04
N PRO A 42 -3.71 4.25 8.04
CA PRO A 42 -4.62 3.88 6.96
C PRO A 42 -5.72 4.90 6.66
N ALA A 43 -6.09 5.72 7.65
CA ALA A 43 -7.14 6.73 7.51
C ALA A 43 -6.67 7.95 6.72
N THR A 44 -5.43 8.37 6.92
CA THR A 44 -4.87 9.60 6.35
C THR A 44 -3.90 9.34 5.19
N GLY A 45 -3.27 8.17 5.16
CA GLY A 45 -2.27 7.79 4.16
C GLY A 45 -0.89 8.44 4.38
N VAL A 46 -0.72 9.12 5.51
CA VAL A 46 0.50 9.86 5.89
C VAL A 46 1.38 8.96 6.77
N PRO A 47 2.72 9.09 6.71
CA PRO A 47 3.62 8.34 7.57
C PRO A 47 3.28 8.45 9.06
N ASP A 48 3.25 7.31 9.74
CA ASP A 48 3.05 7.17 11.18
C ASP A 48 3.87 5.97 11.67
N GLU A 49 4.75 6.18 12.64
CA GLU A 49 5.59 5.12 13.22
C GLU A 49 4.77 3.99 13.88
N ARG A 50 3.55 4.29 14.34
CA ARG A 50 2.60 3.32 14.92
C ARG A 50 1.62 2.76 13.88
N GLY A 51 1.77 3.16 12.64
CA GLY A 51 0.92 2.77 11.52
C GLY A 51 1.21 1.37 10.98
N VAL A 52 0.66 1.11 9.80
CA VAL A 52 0.82 -0.17 9.10
C VAL A 52 1.69 0.02 7.85
N ARG A 53 2.49 -1.00 7.52
CA ARG A 53 3.19 -1.04 6.23
C ARG A 53 2.20 -1.48 5.16
N ILE A 54 2.06 -0.70 4.09
CA ILE A 54 1.23 -1.05 2.94
C ILE A 54 1.76 -2.33 2.27
N ARG A 55 0.89 -3.31 2.09
CA ARG A 55 1.18 -4.58 1.40
C ARG A 55 0.24 -4.79 0.21
N PRO A 56 0.59 -5.64 -0.76
CA PRO A 56 -0.29 -5.97 -1.87
C PRO A 56 -1.71 -6.43 -1.49
N PRO A 57 -1.93 -7.25 -0.43
CA PRO A 57 -3.27 -7.62 0.00
C PRO A 57 -4.11 -6.43 0.48
N ASP A 58 -3.50 -5.42 1.10
CA ASP A 58 -4.17 -4.22 1.59
C ASP A 58 -4.73 -3.40 0.42
N ILE A 59 -3.92 -3.25 -0.65
CA ILE A 59 -4.30 -2.58 -1.90
C ILE A 59 -5.42 -3.35 -2.60
N HIS A 60 -5.29 -4.68 -2.71
CA HIS A 60 -6.27 -5.55 -3.37
C HIS A 60 -7.62 -5.52 -2.64
N ALA A 61 -7.63 -5.68 -1.31
CA ALA A 61 -8.85 -5.62 -0.51
C ALA A 61 -9.53 -4.25 -0.60
N THR A 62 -8.75 -3.16 -0.60
CA THR A 62 -9.27 -1.79 -0.73
C THR A 62 -9.91 -1.56 -2.09
N LEU A 63 -9.31 -2.08 -3.17
CA LEU A 63 -9.88 -2.02 -4.51
C LEU A 63 -11.21 -2.77 -4.63
N LEU A 64 -11.25 -4.01 -4.14
CA LEU A 64 -12.50 -4.80 -4.14
C LEU A 64 -13.60 -4.11 -3.33
N ALA A 65 -13.24 -3.54 -2.18
CA ALA A 65 -14.15 -2.77 -1.35
C ALA A 65 -14.72 -1.54 -2.07
N ALA A 66 -13.88 -0.77 -2.77
CA ALA A 66 -14.32 0.39 -3.55
C ALA A 66 -15.34 0.02 -4.64
N LEU A 67 -15.24 -1.20 -5.16
CA LEU A 67 -16.16 -1.76 -6.16
C LEU A 67 -17.37 -2.47 -5.55
N GLY A 68 -17.47 -2.58 -4.22
CA GLY A 68 -18.54 -3.32 -3.54
C GLY A 68 -18.43 -4.84 -3.68
N LEU A 69 -17.24 -5.36 -3.96
CA LEU A 69 -16.97 -6.79 -4.12
C LEU A 69 -16.45 -7.41 -2.81
N PRO A 70 -16.76 -8.69 -2.54
CA PRO A 70 -16.23 -9.40 -1.39
C PRO A 70 -14.72 -9.65 -1.55
N HIS A 71 -14.00 -9.67 -0.43
CA HIS A 71 -12.56 -9.93 -0.38
C HIS A 71 -12.19 -11.05 0.60
N ASP A 72 -13.17 -11.85 1.02
CA ASP A 72 -12.97 -12.91 2.02
C ASP A 72 -11.99 -13.99 1.56
N HIS A 73 -11.84 -14.18 0.24
CA HIS A 73 -10.88 -15.10 -0.35
C HIS A 73 -9.41 -14.73 -0.10
N ILE A 74 -9.12 -13.49 0.33
CA ILE A 74 -7.79 -13.04 0.77
C ILE A 74 -7.72 -12.75 2.27
N ALA A 75 -8.75 -13.14 3.05
CA ALA A 75 -8.80 -12.85 4.49
C ALA A 75 -7.66 -13.50 5.27
N ASN A 76 -7.08 -14.61 4.79
CA ASN A 76 -5.92 -15.26 5.38
C ASN A 76 -4.62 -14.44 5.32
N GLN A 77 -4.63 -13.27 4.66
CA GLN A 77 -3.53 -12.31 4.65
C GLN A 77 -3.72 -11.15 5.63
N ASP A 78 -4.83 -11.15 6.38
CA ASP A 78 -5.25 -10.10 7.32
C ASP A 78 -5.09 -8.69 6.70
N PRO A 79 -5.79 -8.40 5.57
CA PRO A 79 -5.63 -7.13 4.89
C PRO A 79 -6.19 -5.97 5.72
N VAL A 80 -5.46 -4.86 5.74
CA VAL A 80 -5.90 -3.60 6.34
C VAL A 80 -6.45 -2.71 5.24
N ARG A 81 -7.68 -2.20 5.42
CA ARG A 81 -8.28 -1.28 4.45
C ARG A 81 -7.61 0.08 4.53
N ILE A 82 -7.19 0.59 3.37
CA ILE A 82 -6.55 1.90 3.23
C ILE A 82 -7.64 2.94 2.92
N GLU A 83 -8.32 3.42 3.96
CA GLU A 83 -9.41 4.40 3.84
C GLU A 83 -8.99 5.69 3.11
N ALA A 84 -7.70 6.06 3.21
CA ALA A 84 -7.13 7.17 2.47
C ALA A 84 -7.21 7.02 0.94
N MET A 85 -7.35 5.80 0.41
CA MET A 85 -7.56 5.56 -1.03
C MET A 85 -8.99 5.88 -1.47
N LEU A 86 -9.95 5.96 -0.54
CA LEU A 86 -11.39 6.05 -0.85
C LEU A 86 -11.97 7.47 -0.63
N ARG A 87 -11.18 8.39 -0.07
CA ARG A 87 -11.61 9.75 0.33
C ARG A 87 -10.89 10.84 -0.44
#